data_AF-A0A532CBG2-F1
#
_entry.id   AF-A0A532CBG2-F1
#
_cell.length_a   1.000
_cell.length_b   1.000
_cell.length_c   1.000
_cell.angle_alpha   90.00
_cell.angle_beta   90.00
_cell.angle_gamma   90.00
#
_symmetry.space_group_name_H-M   'P 1'
#
loop_
_entity.id
_entity.type
_entity.pdbx_description
1 polymer ?
#
loop_
_entity_poly.entity_id
_entity_poly.type
_entity_poly.pdbx_seq_one_letter_code
_entity_poly.pdbx_strand_id
1 'polypeptide(L)'
;MFEKVLTGEPASISEAHGSVDTALGLSQVDLAIPRKVNKRYPVTITLGLDFAYRALDGAVLYSKKIQSVGRGEVEVTDVSCEVKGLEAIAYEAMDLVTDGMALQLGTSSNIQAAAHARKADGSQAVSLPSSAAAPVSTPVDQPSTVIFRAIVRHENHDQVFHSGEAVAIEIEVKNEGPGIARAVELLVAATPILTKQIPGVVSIGDLQPGEVKHVTLDGKVGTIHAAAQEELTLILRAKSPLVQLPSAKRFLVVMKPASTAEAAPPPVDVDRLPKRPSLLKQPKAIGIVVGVGQFRESGIPSVKFAAQDAEAMASYLKSIGGIPPERVRILLDSHALKHDLAEVLEEWLPQQVDSTTVVYISVTGRGIVEPTTGAVSMIPFDGMATSRVRLYSLRRLQESLAALPIQRAVVMLDLSLEPVPGTEAKGTIAPLWEQAGSGQEKIMWMIGNRAVQDTHTYDPGRHGLFTYQLLRGLGGAADLDKNGTILTGELCAYTKGQVSKMAREQHGNEQEPLCLPGPGQGSIVRLQPVARFK
;
A
#
# COMPACT_ATOMS: atom_id res chain seq x y z
N MET A 1 28.97 -11.81 -7.01
CA MET A 1 28.95 -12.54 -5.74
C MET A 1 29.35 -11.52 -4.68
N PHE A 2 28.36 -10.94 -4.00
CA PHE A 2 28.61 -9.97 -2.93
C PHE A 2 28.56 -10.74 -1.61
N GLU A 3 29.73 -11.07 -1.09
CA GLU A 3 29.89 -11.62 0.26
C GLU A 3 30.00 -10.42 1.21
N LYS A 4 29.02 -10.26 2.12
CA LYS A 4 29.07 -9.23 3.16
C LYS A 4 29.55 -9.85 4.47
N VAL A 5 30.65 -9.30 4.92
CA VAL A 5 31.42 -9.59 6.13
C VAL A 5 30.64 -9.25 7.40
N LEU A 6 30.66 -10.19 8.36
CA LEU A 6 30.17 -10.02 9.73
C LEU A 6 30.96 -8.93 10.47
N THR A 7 30.27 -7.92 11.00
CA THR A 7 30.86 -6.94 11.94
C THR A 7 30.27 -7.14 13.34
N GLY A 8 30.95 -7.95 14.15
CA GLY A 8 30.72 -8.17 15.57
C GLY A 8 31.78 -9.16 16.10
N GLU A 9 32.37 -8.88 17.27
CA GLU A 9 33.43 -9.71 17.86
C GLU A 9 32.99 -11.17 18.09
N PRO A 10 33.93 -12.14 18.00
CA PRO A 10 33.61 -13.56 17.85
C PRO A 10 33.26 -14.20 19.19
N ALA A 11 32.01 -14.09 19.62
CA ALA A 11 31.41 -15.09 20.50
C ALA A 11 31.08 -16.32 19.65
N SER A 12 31.99 -17.31 19.66
CA SER A 12 31.81 -18.70 19.18
C SER A 12 30.61 -18.93 18.25
N ILE A 13 30.81 -18.69 16.95
CA ILE A 13 29.79 -18.94 15.92
C ILE A 13 29.59 -20.45 15.82
N SER A 14 28.46 -20.94 16.36
CA SER A 14 27.87 -22.22 15.98
C SER A 14 27.86 -22.32 14.45
N GLU A 15 28.30 -23.45 13.87
CA GLU A 15 28.24 -23.67 12.42
C GLU A 15 26.88 -23.24 11.85
N ALA A 16 26.89 -22.41 10.81
CA ALA A 16 25.67 -21.89 10.21
C ALA A 16 24.89 -23.05 9.55
N HIS A 17 23.63 -23.22 9.94
CA HIS A 17 22.80 -24.35 9.47
C HIS A 17 22.15 -24.12 8.09
N GLY A 18 22.34 -22.94 7.50
CA GLY A 18 21.80 -22.52 6.20
C GLY A 18 22.10 -21.05 5.93
N SER A 19 21.67 -20.54 4.77
CA SER A 19 21.80 -19.14 4.39
C SER A 19 20.42 -18.49 4.19
N VAL A 20 20.34 -17.18 4.44
CA VAL A 20 19.19 -16.37 4.06
C VAL A 20 19.62 -15.53 2.87
N ASP A 21 19.01 -15.79 1.72
CA ASP A 21 19.16 -14.98 0.52
C ASP A 21 18.12 -13.85 0.61
N THR A 22 18.55 -12.59 0.64
CA THR A 22 17.65 -11.42 0.69
C THR A 22 17.88 -10.52 -0.53
N ALA A 23 16.80 -10.07 -1.16
CA ALA A 23 16.82 -9.08 -2.21
C ALA A 23 15.81 -7.97 -1.88
N LEU A 24 16.26 -6.72 -2.01
CA LEU A 24 15.35 -5.58 -1.95
C LEU A 24 14.50 -5.57 -3.22
N GLY A 25 13.19 -5.67 -3.04
CA GLY A 25 12.20 -5.65 -4.12
C GLY A 25 11.69 -4.23 -4.40
N LEU A 26 10.41 -4.00 -4.14
CA LEU A 26 9.78 -2.68 -4.28
C LEU A 26 10.51 -1.64 -3.43
N SER A 27 10.96 -0.54 -4.01
CA SER A 27 11.47 0.61 -3.25
C SER A 27 10.83 1.88 -3.80
N GLN A 28 9.88 2.42 -3.05
CA GLN A 28 9.07 3.56 -3.50
C GLN A 28 9.00 4.63 -2.43
N VAL A 29 9.30 5.87 -2.83
CA VAL A 29 9.14 7.06 -1.99
C VAL A 29 8.02 7.92 -2.59
N ASP A 30 6.93 8.05 -1.85
CA ASP A 30 5.83 8.95 -2.18
C ASP A 30 6.00 10.27 -1.42
N LEU A 31 6.68 11.23 -2.05
CA LEU A 31 6.94 12.58 -1.53
C LEU A 31 6.61 13.64 -2.56
N ALA A 32 5.66 14.53 -2.25
CA ALA A 32 5.34 15.69 -3.06
C ALA A 32 5.81 16.97 -2.37
N ILE A 33 6.85 17.61 -2.92
CA ILE A 33 7.31 18.94 -2.51
C ILE A 33 6.96 19.91 -3.65
N PRO A 34 5.77 20.53 -3.63
CA PRO A 34 5.32 21.42 -4.69
C PRO A 34 6.16 22.71 -4.76
N ARG A 35 6.66 23.21 -3.63
CA ARG A 35 7.44 24.45 -3.56
C ARG A 35 8.58 24.38 -2.54
N LYS A 36 9.71 25.00 -2.93
CA LYS A 36 10.91 25.20 -2.11
C LYS A 36 10.68 26.36 -1.13
N VAL A 37 10.05 26.04 0.00
CA VAL A 37 9.73 26.98 1.09
C VAL A 37 10.00 26.29 2.42
N ASN A 38 10.22 27.07 3.49
CA ASN A 38 10.40 26.54 4.85
C ASN A 38 9.10 25.89 5.35
N LYS A 39 8.92 24.60 5.09
CA LYS A 39 7.70 23.84 5.39
C LYS A 39 7.99 22.34 5.53
N ARG A 40 7.14 21.65 6.28
CA ARG A 40 7.11 20.18 6.37
C ARG A 40 6.15 19.60 5.34
N TYR A 41 6.56 18.52 4.67
CA TYR A 41 5.70 17.79 3.73
C TYR A 41 5.62 16.32 4.15
N PRO A 42 4.42 15.70 4.06
CA PRO A 42 4.28 14.29 4.37
C PRO A 42 5.02 13.44 3.33
N VAL A 43 5.61 12.34 3.80
CA VAL A 43 6.24 11.32 2.96
C VAL A 43 5.80 9.93 3.40
N THR A 44 5.71 9.03 2.43
CA THR A 44 5.52 7.61 2.67
C THR A 44 6.61 6.84 1.93
N ILE A 45 7.30 5.93 2.62
CA ILE A 45 8.34 5.07 2.02
C ILE A 45 7.85 3.64 2.10
N THR A 46 7.70 2.98 0.96
CA THR A 46 7.34 1.56 0.87
C THR A 46 8.57 0.76 0.48
N LEU A 47 8.93 -0.24 1.29
CA LEU A 47 10.02 -1.16 1.02
C LEU A 47 9.47 -2.58 0.95
N GLY A 48 9.78 -3.28 -0.13
CA GLY A 48 9.52 -4.69 -0.35
C GLY A 48 10.80 -5.49 -0.13
N LEU A 49 10.70 -6.62 0.55
CA LEU A 49 11.78 -7.54 0.77
C LEU A 49 11.38 -8.93 0.27
N ASP A 50 12.18 -9.44 -0.66
CA ASP A 50 12.10 -10.81 -1.16
C ASP A 50 13.19 -11.59 -0.45
N PHE A 51 12.83 -12.67 0.25
CA PHE A 51 13.81 -13.48 0.95
C PHE A 51 13.52 -14.97 0.84
N ALA A 52 14.58 -15.76 0.91
CA ALA A 52 14.52 -17.21 0.92
C ALA A 52 15.53 -17.80 1.91
N TYR A 53 15.11 -18.80 2.66
CA TYR A 53 16.02 -19.61 3.48
C TYR A 53 16.43 -20.86 2.72
N ARG A 54 17.74 -21.05 2.61
CA ARG A 54 18.36 -22.17 1.92
C ARG A 54 19.14 -23.04 2.91
N ALA A 55 18.87 -24.33 2.92
CA ALA A 55 19.66 -25.28 3.68
C ALA A 55 21.05 -25.49 3.05
N LEU A 56 21.99 -26.10 3.79
CA LEU A 56 23.37 -26.33 3.32
C LEU A 56 23.46 -27.21 2.06
N ASP A 57 22.45 -28.04 1.80
CA ASP A 57 22.35 -28.86 0.59
C ASP A 57 21.82 -28.09 -0.63
N GLY A 58 21.53 -26.80 -0.46
CA GLY A 58 21.01 -25.92 -1.50
C GLY A 58 19.48 -25.92 -1.62
N ALA A 59 18.75 -26.70 -0.83
CA ALA A 59 17.29 -26.74 -0.88
C ALA A 59 16.67 -25.46 -0.28
N VAL A 60 15.71 -24.86 -0.99
CA VAL A 60 14.95 -23.70 -0.47
C VAL A 60 13.83 -24.23 0.41
N LEU A 61 13.93 -23.99 1.72
CA LEU A 61 12.93 -24.46 2.69
C LEU A 61 11.78 -23.47 2.87
N TYR A 62 12.04 -22.19 2.61
CA TYR A 62 11.06 -21.13 2.73
C TYR A 62 11.42 -19.98 1.81
N SER A 63 10.40 -19.37 1.19
CA SER A 63 10.58 -18.10 0.49
C SER A 63 9.31 -17.27 0.59
N LYS A 64 9.45 -15.95 0.71
CA LYS A 64 8.32 -15.04 0.77
C LYS A 64 8.71 -13.64 0.30
N LYS A 65 7.70 -12.93 -0.18
CA LYS A 65 7.75 -11.50 -0.48
C LYS A 65 6.89 -10.78 0.54
N ILE A 66 7.44 -9.75 1.17
CA ILE A 66 6.72 -8.92 2.12
C ILE A 66 7.01 -7.45 1.84
N GLN A 67 6.16 -6.56 2.34
CA GLN A 67 6.39 -5.12 2.25
C GLN A 67 6.06 -4.44 3.57
N SER A 68 6.74 -3.33 3.82
CA SER A 68 6.49 -2.42 4.94
C SER A 68 6.32 -1.00 4.41
N VAL A 69 5.75 -0.14 5.25
CA VAL A 69 5.53 1.27 4.94
C VAL A 69 5.95 2.13 6.12
N GLY A 70 7.01 2.93 5.94
CA GLY A 70 7.40 4.01 6.85
C GLY A 70 6.65 5.29 6.50
N ARG A 71 6.22 6.06 7.51
CA ARG A 71 5.45 7.30 7.32
C ARG A 71 6.00 8.40 8.20
N GLY A 72 6.13 9.60 7.66
CA GLY A 72 6.52 10.75 8.46
C GLY A 72 6.45 12.05 7.68
N GLU A 73 7.13 13.06 8.20
CA GLU A 73 7.25 14.36 7.56
C GLU A 73 8.72 14.65 7.27
N VAL A 74 8.97 15.31 6.14
CA VAL A 74 10.29 15.81 5.78
C VAL A 74 10.30 17.32 5.81
N GLU A 75 11.41 17.89 6.26
CA GLU A 75 11.65 19.32 6.25
C GLU A 75 12.39 19.73 4.99
N VAL A 76 11.90 20.78 4.35
CA VAL A 76 12.58 21.46 3.23
C VAL A 76 12.68 22.94 3.52
N THR A 77 13.72 23.56 2.99
CA THR A 77 13.99 25.00 3.14
C THR A 77 13.79 25.75 1.84
N ASP A 78 13.62 27.07 1.92
CA ASP A 78 13.61 27.96 0.75
C ASP A 78 14.99 28.12 0.09
N VAL A 79 16.06 27.98 0.88
CA VAL A 79 17.43 28.17 0.44
C VAL A 79 18.09 26.92 -0.15
N SER A 80 17.76 25.70 0.30
CA SER A 80 18.38 24.45 -0.18
C SER A 80 17.37 23.44 -0.74
N CYS A 81 17.80 22.62 -1.70
CA CYS A 81 16.99 21.50 -2.22
C CYS A 81 17.14 20.24 -1.34
N GLU A 82 17.68 20.41 -0.13
CA GLU A 82 17.92 19.33 0.82
C GLU A 82 16.60 18.95 1.51
N VAL A 83 16.27 17.66 1.50
CA VAL A 83 15.10 17.09 2.16
C VAL A 83 15.56 16.39 3.43
N LYS A 84 15.28 16.99 4.60
CA LYS A 84 15.71 16.45 5.90
C LYS A 84 14.65 15.56 6.51
N GLY A 85 15.08 14.48 7.17
CA GLY A 85 14.20 13.54 7.88
C GLY A 85 13.80 12.29 7.10
N LEU A 86 14.15 12.17 5.81
CA LEU A 86 13.82 11.00 4.99
C LEU A 86 14.49 9.71 5.49
N GLU A 87 15.70 9.83 6.03
CA GLU A 87 16.51 8.71 6.51
C GLU A 87 15.85 7.97 7.68
N ALA A 88 15.32 8.68 8.67
CA ALA A 88 14.63 8.05 9.81
C ALA A 88 13.42 7.23 9.37
N ILE A 89 12.68 7.72 8.38
CA ILE A 89 11.48 7.07 7.84
C ILE A 89 11.86 5.85 6.99
N ALA A 90 13.00 5.91 6.31
CA ALA A 90 13.55 4.78 5.57
C ALA A 90 14.03 3.68 6.53
N TYR A 91 14.70 4.03 7.62
CA TYR A 91 15.09 3.05 8.65
C TYR A 91 13.87 2.43 9.31
N GLU A 92 12.82 3.19 9.63
CA GLU A 92 11.58 2.63 10.16
C GLU A 92 10.98 1.59 9.20
N ALA A 93 10.92 1.89 7.89
CA ALA A 93 10.47 0.91 6.91
C ALA A 93 11.39 -0.33 6.84
N MET A 94 12.71 -0.14 6.91
CA MET A 94 13.68 -1.24 6.92
C MET A 94 13.52 -2.13 8.16
N ASP A 95 13.38 -1.54 9.34
CA ASP A 95 13.20 -2.27 10.61
C ASP A 95 11.91 -3.08 10.53
N LEU A 96 10.79 -2.49 10.11
CA LEU A 96 9.51 -3.18 9.97
C LEU A 96 9.57 -4.37 9.00
N VAL A 97 10.25 -4.23 7.85
CA VAL A 97 10.32 -5.32 6.86
C VAL A 97 11.29 -6.42 7.29
N THR A 98 12.39 -6.06 7.96
CA THR A 98 13.37 -7.03 8.47
C THR A 98 12.86 -7.78 9.69
N ASP A 99 12.10 -7.14 10.58
CA ASP A 99 11.35 -7.79 11.65
C ASP A 99 10.30 -8.75 11.09
N GLY A 100 9.58 -8.33 10.06
CA GLY A 100 8.65 -9.19 9.32
C GLY A 100 9.34 -10.43 8.75
N MET A 101 10.53 -10.28 8.16
CA MET A 101 11.33 -11.40 7.67
C MET A 101 11.76 -12.34 8.81
N ALA A 102 12.31 -11.79 9.89
CA ALA A 102 12.77 -12.58 11.04
C ALA A 102 11.62 -13.41 11.64
N LEU A 103 10.43 -12.82 11.76
CA LEU A 103 9.23 -13.53 12.20
C LEU A 103 8.88 -14.68 11.26
N GLN A 104 8.77 -14.41 9.96
CA GLN A 104 8.39 -15.42 8.96
C GLN A 104 9.38 -16.58 8.86
N LEU A 105 10.67 -16.31 9.01
CA LEU A 105 11.70 -17.34 9.07
C LEU A 105 11.63 -18.15 10.37
N GLY A 106 11.47 -17.48 11.51
CA GLY A 106 11.38 -18.13 12.83
C GLY A 106 10.15 -19.03 13.00
N THR A 107 9.04 -18.68 12.35
CA THR A 107 7.77 -19.43 12.41
C THR A 107 7.59 -20.44 11.28
N SER A 108 8.57 -20.62 10.39
CA SER A 108 8.44 -21.55 9.28
C SER A 108 8.54 -23.00 9.75
N SER A 109 7.45 -23.76 9.61
CA SER A 109 7.38 -25.18 9.96
C SER A 109 8.39 -26.02 9.17
N ASN A 110 8.67 -25.66 7.91
CA ASN A 110 9.66 -26.36 7.08
C ASN A 110 11.08 -26.18 7.61
N ILE A 111 11.42 -24.97 8.07
CA ILE A 111 12.75 -24.68 8.66
C ILE A 111 12.87 -25.42 10.00
N GLN A 112 11.83 -25.40 10.83
CA GLN A 112 11.81 -26.11 12.11
C GLN A 112 11.93 -27.63 11.92
N ALA A 113 11.17 -28.22 10.99
CA ALA A 113 11.23 -29.66 10.70
C ALA A 113 12.62 -30.09 10.21
N ALA A 114 13.25 -29.32 9.33
CA ALA A 114 14.61 -29.60 8.86
C ALA A 114 15.66 -29.53 10.00
N ALA A 115 15.51 -28.57 10.91
CA ALA A 115 16.37 -28.46 12.09
C ALA A 115 16.20 -29.65 13.06
N HIS A 116 14.97 -30.15 13.24
CA HIS A 116 14.69 -31.32 14.08
C HIS A 116 15.19 -32.63 13.45
N ALA A 117 15.05 -32.81 12.14
CA ALA A 117 15.51 -34.00 11.43
C ALA A 117 17.04 -34.18 11.55
N ARG A 118 17.82 -33.09 11.48
CA ARG A 118 19.28 -33.15 11.67
C ARG A 118 19.71 -33.46 13.10
N LYS A 119 18.97 -32.98 14.11
CA LYS A 119 19.25 -33.32 15.52
C LYS A 119 19.04 -34.82 15.79
N ALA A 120 18.13 -35.47 15.06
CA ALA A 120 17.89 -36.91 15.18
C ALA A 120 19.00 -37.75 14.52
N ASP A 121 19.57 -37.29 13.39
CA ASP A 121 20.66 -37.98 12.68
C ASP A 121 22.03 -37.87 13.38
N GLY A 122 22.22 -36.89 14.27
CA GLY A 122 23.47 -36.68 15.01
C GLY A 122 23.67 -37.56 16.25
N SER A 123 22.74 -38.46 16.59
CA SER A 123 22.77 -39.24 17.84
C SER A 123 22.83 -40.76 17.59
N GLN A 124 23.98 -41.26 17.14
CA GLN A 124 24.35 -42.67 17.33
C GLN A 124 25.79 -42.80 17.83
N ALA A 125 25.95 -43.04 19.14
CA ALA A 125 27.04 -43.82 19.69
C ALA A 125 26.63 -44.38 21.07
N VAL A 126 26.57 -45.72 21.15
CA VAL A 126 26.28 -46.50 22.36
C VAL A 126 27.59 -46.75 23.13
N SER A 127 27.59 -46.60 24.46
CA SER A 127 28.26 -47.52 25.41
C SER A 127 27.97 -47.18 26.89
N LEU A 128 27.79 -48.22 27.70
CA LEU A 128 27.68 -48.30 29.18
C LEU A 128 28.81 -49.22 29.68
N PRO A 129 29.13 -49.36 30.99
CA PRO A 129 29.10 -48.43 32.14
C PRO A 129 30.40 -48.50 33.00
N SER A 130 30.60 -47.60 33.98
CA SER A 130 31.33 -47.93 35.22
C SER A 130 31.07 -46.93 36.35
N SER A 131 31.07 -47.44 37.59
CA SER A 131 30.62 -46.83 38.84
C SER A 131 31.66 -45.92 39.52
N ALA A 132 31.19 -44.85 40.18
CA ALA A 132 31.62 -44.47 41.53
C ALA A 132 30.66 -43.41 42.13
N ALA A 133 30.24 -43.62 43.38
CA ALA A 133 29.57 -42.65 44.27
C ALA A 133 30.53 -41.48 44.60
N ALA A 134 30.17 -40.27 45.05
CA ALA A 134 29.03 -39.66 45.77
C ALA A 134 29.13 -38.11 45.55
N PRO A 135 28.43 -37.18 46.26
CA PRO A 135 27.26 -37.30 47.12
C PRO A 135 26.07 -36.42 46.66
N VAL A 136 24.94 -36.64 47.32
CA VAL A 136 23.71 -35.87 47.23
C VAL A 136 23.97 -34.40 47.62
N SER A 137 23.75 -33.46 46.70
CA SER A 137 23.55 -32.05 47.04
C SER A 137 22.06 -31.71 46.98
N THR A 138 21.59 -31.12 48.07
CA THR A 138 20.27 -30.51 48.22
C THR A 138 19.96 -29.53 47.08
N PRO A 139 18.70 -29.40 46.64
CA PRO A 139 18.34 -28.49 45.56
C PRO A 139 18.54 -27.05 46.05
N VAL A 140 19.60 -26.39 45.57
CA VAL A 140 19.74 -24.94 45.67
C VAL A 140 18.74 -24.36 44.68
N ASP A 141 17.71 -23.65 45.15
CA ASP A 141 16.80 -22.88 44.30
C ASP A 141 17.64 -21.86 43.51
N GLN A 142 17.95 -22.17 42.26
CA GLN A 142 18.66 -21.28 41.37
C GLN A 142 17.75 -20.09 40.99
N PRO A 143 18.30 -18.88 40.78
CA PRO A 143 17.49 -17.74 40.35
C PRO A 143 16.91 -17.97 38.95
N SER A 144 15.70 -17.49 38.71
CA SER A 144 15.06 -17.55 37.39
C SER A 144 14.85 -16.13 36.86
N THR A 145 14.86 -15.96 35.54
CA THR A 145 14.68 -14.67 34.88
C THR A 145 13.63 -14.83 33.83
N VAL A 146 12.48 -14.16 34.00
CA VAL A 146 11.36 -14.26 33.06
C VAL A 146 11.35 -13.04 32.16
N ILE A 147 11.15 -13.25 30.87
CA ILE A 147 10.87 -12.20 29.89
C ILE A 147 9.52 -12.46 29.24
N PHE A 148 8.89 -11.41 28.72
CA PHE A 148 7.70 -11.59 27.89
C PHE A 148 7.63 -10.61 26.73
N ARG A 149 6.93 -11.03 25.69
CA ARG A 149 6.51 -10.23 24.53
C ARG A 149 4.99 -10.21 24.50
N ALA A 150 4.42 -9.10 24.03
CA ALA A 150 2.98 -8.96 23.88
C ALA A 150 2.68 -8.16 22.62
N ILE A 151 1.73 -8.63 21.83
CA ILE A 151 1.25 -7.99 20.59
C ILE A 151 -0.26 -7.84 20.72
N VAL A 152 -0.77 -6.64 20.46
CA VAL A 152 -2.20 -6.38 20.42
C VAL A 152 -2.64 -6.37 18.97
N ARG A 153 -3.45 -7.36 18.58
CA ARG A 153 -4.04 -7.48 17.24
C ARG A 153 -5.49 -7.01 17.27
N HIS A 154 -5.91 -6.39 16.18
CA HIS A 154 -7.27 -5.93 15.98
C HIS A 154 -7.65 -6.06 14.51
N GLU A 155 -8.94 -6.16 14.22
CA GLU A 155 -9.49 -6.51 12.91
C GLU A 155 -9.09 -5.49 11.83
N ASN A 156 -9.08 -4.20 12.18
CA ASN A 156 -8.94 -3.11 11.21
C ASN A 156 -7.50 -2.66 10.90
N HIS A 157 -6.48 -3.18 11.59
CA HIS A 157 -5.05 -2.89 11.39
C HIS A 157 -4.66 -1.38 11.32
N ASP A 158 -5.52 -0.48 11.79
CA ASP A 158 -5.38 0.98 11.75
C ASP A 158 -4.93 1.63 13.08
N GLN A 159 -4.42 0.85 14.05
CA GLN A 159 -4.00 1.32 15.40
C GLN A 159 -5.11 2.07 16.18
N VAL A 160 -6.36 1.98 15.73
CA VAL A 160 -7.52 2.60 16.38
C VAL A 160 -8.52 1.49 16.70
N PHE A 161 -9.04 1.50 17.92
CA PHE A 161 -10.09 0.56 18.30
C PHE A 161 -11.47 1.15 18.07
N HIS A 162 -12.29 0.35 17.41
CA HIS A 162 -13.67 0.68 17.09
C HIS A 162 -14.62 -0.06 18.04
N SER A 163 -15.78 0.55 18.31
CA SER A 163 -16.77 -0.04 19.21
C SER A 163 -17.28 -1.37 18.65
N GLY A 164 -17.17 -2.45 19.43
CA GLY A 164 -17.59 -3.79 19.03
C GLY A 164 -16.56 -4.58 18.23
N GLU A 165 -15.35 -4.05 18.02
CA GLU A 165 -14.24 -4.76 17.35
C GLU A 165 -13.71 -5.91 18.21
N ALA A 166 -13.33 -7.02 17.56
CA ALA A 166 -12.63 -8.11 18.21
C ALA A 166 -11.14 -7.77 18.38
N VAL A 167 -10.61 -7.98 19.58
CA VAL A 167 -9.21 -7.71 19.93
C VAL A 167 -8.59 -8.99 20.47
N ALA A 168 -7.38 -9.32 20.00
CA ALA A 168 -6.60 -10.44 20.49
C ALA A 168 -5.26 -9.94 21.01
N ILE A 169 -4.92 -10.28 22.25
CA ILE A 169 -3.61 -9.97 22.84
C ILE A 169 -2.80 -11.28 22.85
N GLU A 170 -1.80 -11.36 22.00
CA GLU A 170 -0.87 -12.48 21.94
C GLU A 170 0.30 -12.21 22.87
N ILE A 171 0.48 -13.04 23.90
CA ILE A 171 1.55 -12.95 24.89
C ILE A 171 2.45 -14.19 24.80
N GLU A 172 3.75 -13.97 24.74
CA GLU A 172 4.77 -15.01 24.84
C GLU A 172 5.60 -14.77 26.10
N VAL A 173 5.70 -15.77 26.99
CA VAL A 173 6.45 -15.69 28.25
C VAL A 173 7.53 -16.76 28.25
N LYS A 174 8.78 -16.36 28.51
CA LYS A 174 9.95 -17.24 28.49
C LYS A 174 10.73 -17.12 29.79
N ASN A 175 11.20 -18.25 30.32
CA ASN A 175 12.18 -18.27 31.39
C ASN A 175 13.59 -18.44 30.82
N GLU A 176 14.45 -17.44 30.96
CA GLU A 176 15.86 -17.46 30.53
C GLU A 176 16.83 -17.76 31.66
N GLY A 177 16.33 -17.79 32.91
CA GLY A 177 17.16 -18.08 34.06
C GLY A 177 17.34 -19.59 34.30
N PRO A 178 18.38 -19.97 35.07
CA PRO A 178 18.69 -21.37 35.35
C PRO A 178 17.73 -22.04 36.35
N GLY A 179 16.94 -21.27 37.11
CA GLY A 179 15.92 -21.77 38.04
C GLY A 179 14.52 -21.92 37.47
N ILE A 180 13.61 -22.57 38.23
CA ILE A 180 12.19 -22.71 37.87
C ILE A 180 11.40 -21.49 38.34
N ALA A 181 10.71 -20.80 37.43
CA ALA A 181 9.78 -19.72 37.78
C ALA A 181 8.40 -20.32 38.12
N ARG A 182 8.06 -20.37 39.42
CA ARG A 182 6.83 -21.01 39.90
C ARG A 182 5.64 -20.05 39.98
N ALA A 183 4.47 -20.57 39.59
CA ALA A 183 3.18 -19.89 39.63
C ALA A 183 3.23 -18.48 39.03
N VAL A 184 3.67 -18.40 37.77
CA VAL A 184 3.68 -17.15 37.03
C VAL A 184 2.24 -16.79 36.62
N GLU A 185 1.86 -15.54 36.86
CA GLU A 185 0.55 -14.97 36.57
C GLU A 185 0.73 -13.69 35.77
N LEU A 186 -0.18 -13.44 34.83
CA LEU A 186 -0.29 -12.20 34.07
C LEU A 186 -1.47 -11.39 34.61
N LEU A 187 -1.20 -10.13 34.95
CA LEU A 187 -2.21 -9.15 35.29
C LEU A 187 -2.43 -8.20 34.12
N VAL A 188 -3.69 -8.02 33.78
CA VAL A 188 -4.14 -7.11 32.73
C VAL A 188 -4.85 -5.94 33.40
N ALA A 189 -4.20 -4.78 33.42
CA ALA A 189 -4.79 -3.54 33.89
C ALA A 189 -5.20 -2.70 32.68
N ALA A 190 -6.51 -2.56 32.47
CA ALA A 190 -7.09 -1.81 31.36
C ALA A 190 -8.35 -1.08 31.83
N THR A 191 -8.82 -0.12 31.04
CA THR A 191 -10.08 0.57 31.32
C THR A 191 -11.31 -0.34 31.16
N PRO A 192 -12.45 -0.02 31.80
CA PRO A 192 -13.69 -0.82 31.73
C PRO A 192 -14.20 -1.12 30.31
N ILE A 193 -13.81 -0.30 29.33
CA ILE A 193 -14.17 -0.45 27.92
C ILE A 193 -13.42 -1.64 27.27
N LEU A 194 -12.17 -1.88 27.69
CA LEU A 194 -11.32 -2.98 27.23
C LEU A 194 -11.48 -4.25 28.07
N THR A 195 -11.84 -4.13 29.35
CA THR A 195 -12.02 -5.29 30.24
C THR A 195 -13.34 -6.01 30.06
N LYS A 196 -14.25 -5.53 29.18
CA LYS A 196 -15.37 -6.34 28.73
C LYS A 196 -14.83 -7.57 28.00
N GLN A 197 -14.90 -8.72 28.67
CA GLN A 197 -14.50 -10.05 28.18
C GLN A 197 -12.99 -10.37 28.19
N ILE A 198 -12.09 -9.42 28.53
CA ILE A 198 -10.68 -9.74 28.77
C ILE A 198 -10.48 -10.10 30.26
N PRO A 199 -9.94 -11.28 30.59
CA PRO A 199 -9.67 -11.67 31.97
C PRO A 199 -8.58 -10.78 32.61
N GLY A 200 -8.87 -10.22 33.79
CA GLY A 200 -7.94 -9.34 34.50
C GLY A 200 -6.72 -10.03 35.13
N VAL A 201 -6.82 -11.34 35.37
CA VAL A 201 -5.73 -12.19 35.87
C VAL A 201 -5.73 -13.50 35.08
N VAL A 202 -4.56 -13.91 34.58
CA VAL A 202 -4.39 -15.11 33.78
C VAL A 202 -3.21 -15.93 34.31
N SER A 203 -3.48 -17.19 34.66
CA SER A 203 -2.45 -18.08 35.19
C SER A 203 -1.62 -18.70 34.05
N ILE A 204 -0.31 -18.43 34.03
CA ILE A 204 0.65 -19.04 33.10
C ILE A 204 1.22 -20.35 33.69
N GLY A 205 1.26 -20.45 35.01
CA GLY A 205 1.75 -21.61 35.75
C GLY A 205 3.27 -21.63 35.89
N ASP A 206 3.84 -22.81 36.13
CA ASP A 206 5.28 -22.97 36.29
C ASP A 206 6.00 -22.91 34.94
N LEU A 207 7.19 -22.30 34.90
CA LEU A 207 8.06 -22.22 33.73
C LEU A 207 9.44 -22.82 34.07
N GLN A 208 9.79 -23.91 33.37
CA GLN A 208 11.11 -24.53 33.45
C GLN A 208 12.19 -23.66 32.80
N PRO A 209 13.48 -23.85 33.12
CA PRO A 209 14.57 -23.15 32.46
C PRO A 209 14.51 -23.33 30.93
N GLY A 210 14.49 -22.21 30.18
CA GLY A 210 14.40 -22.19 28.73
C GLY A 210 12.99 -22.39 28.15
N GLU A 211 11.97 -22.69 28.97
CA GLU A 211 10.60 -22.93 28.52
C GLU A 211 9.93 -21.64 28.05
N VAL A 212 9.15 -21.75 26.96
CA VAL A 212 8.34 -20.68 26.38
C VAL A 212 6.87 -21.11 26.41
N LYS A 213 6.00 -20.25 26.94
CA LYS A 213 4.53 -20.42 26.91
C LYS A 213 3.86 -19.27 26.16
N HIS A 214 2.87 -19.63 25.35
CA HIS A 214 2.04 -18.70 24.60
C HIS A 214 0.66 -18.61 25.24
N VAL A 215 0.15 -17.40 25.37
CA VAL A 215 -1.16 -17.09 25.93
C VAL A 215 -1.85 -16.10 25.00
N THR A 216 -3.06 -16.42 24.55
CA THR A 216 -3.88 -15.49 23.75
C THR A 216 -5.05 -15.04 24.60
N LEU A 217 -5.27 -13.73 24.67
CA LEU A 217 -6.42 -13.14 25.35
C LEU A 217 -7.34 -12.53 24.30
N ASP A 218 -8.47 -13.18 24.08
CA ASP A 218 -9.52 -12.67 23.20
C ASP A 218 -10.47 -11.76 23.98
N GLY A 219 -10.82 -10.63 23.38
CA GLY A 219 -11.72 -9.64 23.95
C GLY A 219 -12.52 -8.92 22.89
N LYS A 220 -13.52 -8.16 23.34
CA LYS A 220 -14.35 -7.33 22.46
C LYS A 220 -14.46 -5.94 23.03
N VAL A 221 -14.14 -4.94 22.21
CA VAL A 221 -14.19 -3.54 22.63
C VAL A 221 -15.63 -3.15 22.93
N GLY A 222 -15.86 -2.62 24.14
CA GLY A 222 -17.17 -2.10 24.54
C GLY A 222 -17.63 -0.90 23.72
N THR A 223 -18.81 -0.38 24.06
CA THR A 223 -19.34 0.83 23.43
C THR A 223 -18.49 2.04 23.81
N ILE A 224 -17.91 2.72 22.82
CA ILE A 224 -17.11 3.93 22.99
C ILE A 224 -18.02 5.15 22.77
N HIS A 225 -18.16 6.01 23.78
CA HIS A 225 -19.04 7.20 23.72
C HIS A 225 -18.32 8.47 23.26
N ALA A 226 -17.00 8.54 23.42
CA ALA A 226 -16.18 9.69 23.04
C ALA A 226 -14.77 9.23 22.66
N ALA A 227 -14.08 10.02 21.81
CA ALA A 227 -12.71 9.72 21.46
C ALA A 227 -11.81 9.88 22.70
N ALA A 228 -11.04 8.85 22.98
CA ALA A 228 -10.17 8.79 24.16
C ALA A 228 -8.88 8.06 23.81
N GLN A 229 -7.81 8.38 24.53
CA GLN A 229 -6.57 7.64 24.48
C GLN A 229 -6.41 6.93 25.82
N GLU A 230 -6.31 5.61 25.77
CA GLU A 230 -6.35 4.76 26.96
C GLU A 230 -5.11 3.89 27.04
N GLU A 231 -4.73 3.53 28.27
CA GLU A 231 -3.54 2.73 28.54
C GLU A 231 -3.94 1.30 28.92
N LEU A 232 -3.41 0.32 28.17
CA LEU A 232 -3.45 -1.10 28.50
C LEU A 232 -2.10 -1.50 29.08
N THR A 233 -2.09 -1.98 30.31
CA THR A 233 -0.87 -2.39 31.03
C THR A 233 -0.87 -3.87 31.32
N LEU A 234 0.23 -4.55 30.96
CA LEU A 234 0.48 -5.96 31.22
C LEU A 234 1.62 -6.11 32.24
N ILE A 235 1.35 -6.85 33.33
CA ILE A 235 2.28 -7.02 34.45
C ILE A 235 2.39 -8.51 34.78
N LEU A 236 3.61 -9.05 34.84
CA LEU A 236 3.83 -10.40 35.35
C LEU A 236 4.00 -10.39 36.87
N ARG A 237 3.51 -11.45 37.53
CA ARG A 237 3.77 -11.78 38.92
C ARG A 237 4.20 -13.23 39.04
N ALA A 238 4.99 -13.55 40.06
CA ALA A 238 5.38 -14.91 40.38
C ALA A 238 5.39 -15.08 41.91
N LYS A 239 5.13 -16.31 42.40
CA LYS A 239 5.10 -16.58 43.84
C LYS A 239 6.49 -16.81 44.45
N SER A 240 7.49 -17.13 43.64
CA SER A 240 8.86 -17.35 44.13
C SER A 240 9.64 -16.03 44.23
N PRO A 241 10.29 -15.74 45.38
CA PRO A 241 11.02 -14.49 45.61
C PRO A 241 12.35 -14.40 44.83
N LEU A 242 12.80 -15.50 44.21
CA LEU A 242 14.04 -15.59 43.43
C LEU A 242 13.81 -15.42 41.92
N VAL A 243 12.59 -15.06 41.51
CA VAL A 243 12.23 -14.80 40.11
C VAL A 243 12.46 -13.34 39.79
N GLN A 244 13.37 -13.04 38.86
CA GLN A 244 13.50 -11.73 38.27
C GLN A 244 12.42 -11.54 37.21
N LEU A 245 11.53 -10.57 37.44
CA LEU A 245 10.42 -10.24 36.55
C LEU A 245 10.75 -8.99 35.72
N PRO A 246 10.24 -8.91 34.48
CA PRO A 246 10.46 -7.77 33.60
C PRO A 246 9.54 -6.59 33.98
N SER A 247 9.86 -5.40 33.45
CA SER A 247 9.01 -4.23 33.64
C SER A 247 7.63 -4.39 32.96
N ALA A 248 6.65 -3.68 33.49
CA ALA A 248 5.30 -3.65 32.93
C ALA A 248 5.32 -3.13 31.48
N LYS A 249 4.59 -3.79 30.59
CA LYS A 249 4.38 -3.30 29.23
C LYS A 249 3.13 -2.45 29.16
N ARG A 250 3.25 -1.27 28.56
CA ARG A 250 2.18 -0.28 28.45
C ARG A 250 1.89 -0.03 26.98
N PHE A 251 0.64 -0.15 26.59
CA PHE A 251 0.15 0.09 25.24
C PHE A 251 -0.80 1.29 25.28
N LEU A 252 -0.49 2.32 24.49
CA LEU A 252 -1.40 3.44 24.27
C LEU A 252 -2.33 3.08 23.12
N VAL A 253 -3.61 2.99 23.43
CA VAL A 253 -4.67 2.63 22.49
C VAL A 253 -5.51 3.86 22.22
N VAL A 254 -5.68 4.19 20.95
CA VAL A 254 -6.59 5.27 20.55
C VAL A 254 -7.96 4.67 20.29
N MET A 255 -8.96 5.16 21.01
CA MET A 255 -10.36 4.76 20.87
C MET A 255 -11.12 5.85 20.15
N LYS A 256 -11.88 5.47 19.13
CA LYS A 256 -12.87 6.36 18.51
C LYS A 256 -14.26 5.77 18.73
N PRO A 257 -15.27 6.60 19.01
CA PRO A 257 -16.65 6.13 18.99
C PRO A 257 -16.88 5.45 17.65
N ALA A 258 -17.70 4.38 17.63
CA ALA A 258 -18.27 3.96 16.36
C ALA A 258 -18.80 5.24 15.73
N SER A 259 -18.41 5.50 14.49
CA SER A 259 -19.12 6.46 13.69
C SER A 259 -20.56 5.94 13.67
N THR A 260 -21.40 6.33 14.63
CA THR A 260 -22.79 6.66 14.34
C THR A 260 -22.67 7.39 13.06
N ALA A 261 -23.17 6.82 11.96
CA ALA A 261 -23.12 7.39 10.63
C ALA A 261 -23.32 8.90 10.75
N GLU A 262 -22.23 9.61 10.96
CA GLU A 262 -22.21 11.04 11.07
C GLU A 262 -22.22 11.31 9.61
N ALA A 263 -23.46 11.45 9.10
CA ALA A 263 -23.80 11.34 7.71
C ALA A 263 -22.63 11.94 6.95
N ALA A 264 -21.84 11.07 6.31
CA ALA A 264 -20.64 11.49 5.61
C ALA A 264 -21.09 12.73 4.84
N PRO A 265 -20.40 13.89 5.02
CA PRO A 265 -20.91 15.16 4.52
C PRO A 265 -21.41 14.90 3.11
N PRO A 266 -22.66 15.32 2.79
CA PRO A 266 -23.37 14.83 1.63
C PRO A 266 -22.43 14.86 0.43
N PRO A 267 -22.44 13.79 -0.40
CA PRO A 267 -21.47 13.63 -1.47
C PRO A 267 -21.37 14.96 -2.22
N VAL A 268 -20.13 15.42 -2.40
CA VAL A 268 -19.91 16.67 -3.11
C VAL A 268 -20.43 16.44 -4.51
N ASP A 269 -21.43 17.22 -4.90
CA ASP A 269 -21.97 17.21 -6.24
C ASP A 269 -20.88 17.76 -7.19
N VAL A 270 -20.14 16.85 -7.81
CA VAL A 270 -19.08 17.17 -8.77
C VAL A 270 -19.64 17.54 -10.14
N ASP A 271 -20.88 17.16 -10.47
CA ASP A 271 -21.54 17.59 -11.70
C ASP A 271 -21.82 19.10 -11.66
N ARG A 272 -21.97 19.67 -10.45
CA ARG A 272 -22.01 21.12 -10.24
C ARG A 272 -20.62 21.69 -10.07
N LEU A 273 -20.10 22.23 -11.18
CA LEU A 273 -18.84 22.95 -11.20
C LEU A 273 -18.73 24.01 -10.07
N PRO A 274 -17.52 24.23 -9.52
CA PRO A 274 -17.29 25.22 -8.47
C PRO A 274 -17.88 26.60 -8.80
N LYS A 275 -18.57 27.19 -7.81
CA LYS A 275 -19.15 28.55 -7.94
C LYS A 275 -18.09 29.62 -8.20
N ARG A 276 -16.83 29.37 -7.83
CA ARG A 276 -15.71 30.26 -8.14
C ARG A 276 -15.12 29.81 -9.48
N PRO A 277 -15.18 30.66 -10.52
CA PRO A 277 -14.64 30.30 -11.82
C PRO A 277 -13.12 30.10 -11.72
N SER A 278 -12.59 29.16 -12.49
CA SER A 278 -11.14 29.01 -12.57
C SER A 278 -10.51 30.20 -13.29
N LEU A 279 -9.38 30.66 -12.75
CA LEU A 279 -8.51 31.69 -13.33
C LEU A 279 -7.50 31.10 -14.32
N LEU A 280 -7.44 29.77 -14.46
CA LEU A 280 -6.54 29.13 -15.41
C LEU A 280 -7.07 29.33 -16.84
N LYS A 281 -6.18 29.71 -17.75
CA LYS A 281 -6.47 29.82 -19.19
C LYS A 281 -5.38 29.09 -19.96
N GLN A 282 -5.80 28.15 -20.79
CA GLN A 282 -4.91 27.32 -21.61
C GLN A 282 -5.38 27.36 -23.07
N PRO A 283 -5.24 28.50 -23.78
CA PRO A 283 -5.81 28.66 -25.13
C PRO A 283 -5.24 27.68 -26.16
N LYS A 284 -4.04 27.15 -25.93
CA LYS A 284 -3.41 26.15 -26.80
C LYS A 284 -3.62 24.71 -26.35
N ALA A 285 -4.08 24.48 -25.12
CA ALA A 285 -4.30 23.12 -24.64
C ALA A 285 -5.37 22.40 -25.47
N ILE A 286 -5.30 21.08 -25.45
CA ILE A 286 -6.25 20.18 -26.11
C ILE A 286 -6.78 19.22 -25.06
N GLY A 287 -8.09 18.99 -25.06
CA GLY A 287 -8.73 17.93 -24.30
C GLY A 287 -9.25 16.84 -25.23
N ILE A 288 -8.99 15.58 -24.91
CA ILE A 288 -9.61 14.42 -25.55
C ILE A 288 -10.20 13.58 -24.45
N VAL A 289 -11.50 13.35 -24.48
CA VAL A 289 -12.19 12.55 -23.47
C VAL A 289 -12.94 11.41 -24.12
N VAL A 290 -12.70 10.20 -23.63
CA VAL A 290 -13.25 8.96 -24.16
C VAL A 290 -14.00 8.24 -23.06
N GLY A 291 -15.28 7.94 -23.28
CA GLY A 291 -16.11 7.18 -22.35
C GLY A 291 -16.79 6.03 -23.06
N VAL A 292 -16.41 4.79 -22.74
CA VAL A 292 -17.02 3.58 -23.30
C VAL A 292 -17.65 2.77 -22.19
N GLY A 293 -18.95 2.96 -22.02
CA GLY A 293 -19.78 2.24 -21.05
C GLY A 293 -20.61 1.12 -21.67
N GLN A 294 -20.89 1.22 -22.96
CA GLN A 294 -21.63 0.24 -23.75
C GLN A 294 -20.74 -0.35 -24.84
N PHE A 295 -21.04 -1.58 -25.24
CA PHE A 295 -20.29 -2.29 -26.26
C PHE A 295 -21.26 -2.90 -27.28
N ARG A 296 -20.83 -2.96 -28.54
CA ARG A 296 -21.59 -3.62 -29.60
C ARG A 296 -21.73 -5.12 -29.33
N GLU A 297 -20.70 -5.71 -28.75
CA GLU A 297 -20.67 -7.13 -28.38
C GLU A 297 -21.34 -7.33 -27.03
N SER A 298 -22.43 -8.12 -26.99
CA SER A 298 -23.22 -8.34 -25.77
C SER A 298 -22.48 -9.12 -24.68
N GLY A 299 -21.38 -9.79 -25.03
CA GLY A 299 -20.54 -10.54 -24.08
C GLY A 299 -19.64 -9.67 -23.20
N ILE A 300 -19.54 -8.36 -23.46
CA ILE A 300 -18.68 -7.45 -22.70
C ILE A 300 -19.52 -6.74 -21.62
N PRO A 301 -19.17 -6.85 -20.33
CA PRO A 301 -19.92 -6.17 -19.28
C PRO A 301 -19.86 -4.65 -19.42
N SER A 302 -21.01 -3.99 -19.31
CA SER A 302 -21.09 -2.53 -19.36
C SER A 302 -20.33 -1.86 -18.20
N VAL A 303 -19.72 -0.71 -18.46
CA VAL A 303 -19.10 0.12 -17.42
C VAL A 303 -20.08 1.22 -17.01
N LYS A 304 -20.61 1.09 -15.78
CA LYS A 304 -21.55 2.05 -15.22
C LYS A 304 -20.90 3.43 -15.13
N PHE A 305 -21.62 4.46 -15.55
CA PHE A 305 -21.21 5.87 -15.56
C PHE A 305 -20.10 6.27 -16.55
N ALA A 306 -19.50 5.37 -17.34
CA ALA A 306 -18.35 5.75 -18.19
C ALA A 306 -18.60 6.93 -19.14
N ALA A 307 -19.79 7.01 -19.77
CA ALA A 307 -20.14 8.16 -20.60
C ALA A 307 -20.35 9.44 -19.77
N GLN A 308 -21.00 9.32 -18.60
CA GLN A 308 -21.22 10.44 -17.68
C GLN A 308 -19.89 10.98 -17.11
N ASP A 309 -18.97 10.09 -16.78
CA ASP A 309 -17.60 10.38 -16.33
C ASP A 309 -16.84 11.19 -17.40
N ALA A 310 -16.93 10.77 -18.66
CA ALA A 310 -16.32 11.46 -19.78
C ALA A 310 -16.94 12.86 -20.02
N GLU A 311 -18.27 12.98 -19.95
CA GLU A 311 -18.96 14.27 -20.10
C GLU A 311 -18.61 15.26 -18.97
N ALA A 312 -18.57 14.77 -17.73
CA ALA A 312 -18.18 15.55 -16.57
C ALA A 312 -16.72 16.00 -16.69
N MET A 313 -15.79 15.10 -17.03
CA MET A 313 -14.39 15.44 -17.26
C MET A 313 -14.24 16.48 -18.37
N ALA A 314 -14.95 16.36 -19.49
CA ALA A 314 -14.92 17.35 -20.55
C ALA A 314 -15.38 18.72 -20.07
N SER A 315 -16.42 18.77 -19.23
CA SER A 315 -16.92 20.00 -18.60
C SER A 315 -15.88 20.63 -17.68
N TYR A 316 -15.17 19.82 -16.89
CA TYR A 316 -14.05 20.29 -16.07
C TYR A 316 -12.87 20.82 -16.90
N LEU A 317 -12.47 20.12 -17.96
CA LEU A 317 -11.39 20.60 -18.84
C LEU A 317 -11.72 21.95 -19.48
N LYS A 318 -12.99 22.16 -19.87
CA LYS A 318 -13.47 23.44 -20.41
C LYS A 318 -13.50 24.55 -19.35
N SER A 319 -14.18 24.30 -18.23
CA SER A 319 -14.48 25.35 -17.24
C SER A 319 -13.39 25.58 -16.21
N ILE A 320 -12.72 24.52 -15.77
CA ILE A 320 -11.69 24.54 -14.72
C ILE A 320 -10.28 24.48 -15.32
N GLY A 321 -10.09 23.61 -16.32
CA GLY A 321 -8.83 23.55 -17.08
C GLY A 321 -8.60 24.77 -17.96
N GLY A 322 -9.66 25.53 -18.28
CA GLY A 322 -9.57 26.73 -19.10
C GLY A 322 -9.22 26.45 -20.56
N ILE A 323 -9.58 25.26 -21.06
CA ILE A 323 -9.37 24.84 -22.45
C ILE A 323 -10.55 25.35 -23.30
N PRO A 324 -10.30 25.95 -24.48
CA PRO A 324 -11.38 26.36 -25.37
C PRO A 324 -12.27 25.17 -25.77
N PRO A 325 -13.62 25.30 -25.75
CA PRO A 325 -14.53 24.19 -26.04
C PRO A 325 -14.29 23.50 -27.39
N GLU A 326 -13.91 24.26 -28.41
CA GLU A 326 -13.59 23.78 -29.76
C GLU A 326 -12.30 22.93 -29.81
N ARG A 327 -11.46 23.01 -28.78
CA ARG A 327 -10.24 22.19 -28.61
C ARG A 327 -10.46 21.00 -27.67
N VAL A 328 -11.72 20.70 -27.30
CA VAL A 328 -12.09 19.52 -26.52
C VAL A 328 -12.88 18.54 -27.40
N ARG A 329 -12.30 17.37 -27.68
CA ARG A 329 -12.95 16.25 -28.36
C ARG A 329 -13.53 15.27 -27.35
N ILE A 330 -14.74 14.79 -27.64
CA ILE A 330 -15.48 13.87 -26.79
C ILE A 330 -15.90 12.69 -27.66
N LEU A 331 -15.53 11.46 -27.28
CA LEU A 331 -15.88 10.22 -27.95
C LEU A 331 -16.61 9.32 -26.95
N LEU A 332 -17.89 9.04 -27.20
CA LEU A 332 -18.74 8.28 -26.29
C LEU A 332 -19.34 7.08 -27.00
N ASP A 333 -19.28 5.92 -26.35
CA ASP A 333 -19.91 4.67 -26.77
C ASP A 333 -19.84 4.46 -28.30
N SER A 334 -20.96 4.53 -29.01
CA SER A 334 -21.03 4.27 -30.46
C SER A 334 -20.17 5.18 -31.35
N HIS A 335 -19.62 6.28 -30.81
CA HIS A 335 -18.69 7.21 -31.45
C HIS A 335 -17.25 7.06 -30.93
N ALA A 336 -16.96 6.00 -30.17
CA ALA A 336 -15.64 5.64 -29.70
C ALA A 336 -15.24 4.28 -30.28
N LEU A 337 -15.32 4.18 -31.61
CA LEU A 337 -14.87 3.00 -32.37
C LEU A 337 -13.34 3.02 -32.47
N LYS A 338 -12.72 1.88 -32.74
CA LYS A 338 -11.26 1.82 -32.90
C LYS A 338 -10.72 2.83 -33.91
N HIS A 339 -11.44 3.01 -35.02
CA HIS A 339 -11.04 3.96 -36.06
C HIS A 339 -11.29 5.41 -35.64
N ASP A 340 -12.37 5.73 -34.92
CA ASP A 340 -12.58 7.07 -34.36
C ASP A 340 -11.45 7.47 -33.41
N LEU A 341 -11.02 6.53 -32.55
CA LEU A 341 -9.87 6.74 -31.66
C LEU A 341 -8.59 6.99 -32.47
N ALA A 342 -8.33 6.18 -33.49
CA ALA A 342 -7.16 6.36 -34.34
C ALA A 342 -7.19 7.70 -35.11
N GLU A 343 -8.33 8.06 -35.69
CA GLU A 343 -8.51 9.34 -36.39
C GLU A 343 -8.23 10.52 -35.44
N VAL A 344 -8.83 10.51 -34.24
CA VAL A 344 -8.65 11.60 -33.29
C VAL A 344 -7.21 11.68 -32.76
N LEU A 345 -6.61 10.55 -32.39
CA LEU A 345 -5.31 10.50 -31.72
C LEU A 345 -4.12 10.58 -32.67
N GLU A 346 -4.27 10.12 -33.91
CA GLU A 346 -3.15 9.92 -34.85
C GLU A 346 -3.27 10.75 -36.13
N GLU A 347 -4.45 11.30 -36.45
CA GLU A 347 -4.63 12.15 -37.63
C GLU A 347 -5.00 13.58 -37.24
N TRP A 348 -6.01 13.76 -36.39
CA TRP A 348 -6.47 15.06 -35.96
C TRP A 348 -5.50 15.70 -34.97
N LEU A 349 -5.16 15.03 -33.86
CA LEU A 349 -4.31 15.60 -32.81
C LEU A 349 -2.96 16.14 -33.33
N PRO A 350 -2.20 15.43 -34.20
CA PRO A 350 -0.95 15.96 -34.75
C PRO A 350 -1.10 17.30 -35.49
N GLN A 351 -2.27 17.56 -36.10
CA GLN A 351 -2.55 18.81 -36.82
C GLN A 351 -2.91 19.97 -35.89
N GLN A 352 -3.15 19.71 -34.60
CA GLN A 352 -3.63 20.70 -33.64
C GLN A 352 -2.55 21.20 -32.67
N VAL A 353 -1.37 20.56 -32.66
CA VAL A 353 -0.35 20.73 -31.61
C VAL A 353 0.88 21.51 -32.09
N ASP A 354 1.51 22.19 -31.14
CA ASP A 354 2.83 22.81 -31.25
C ASP A 354 3.62 22.66 -29.94
N SER A 355 4.86 23.15 -29.90
CA SER A 355 5.78 22.97 -28.76
C SER A 355 5.33 23.62 -27.46
N THR A 356 4.24 24.39 -27.50
CA THR A 356 3.61 25.05 -26.34
C THR A 356 2.27 24.42 -25.96
N THR A 357 1.84 23.38 -26.67
CA THR A 357 0.56 22.71 -26.45
C THR A 357 0.66 21.70 -25.33
N VAL A 358 -0.30 21.74 -24.39
CA VAL A 358 -0.51 20.71 -23.37
C VAL A 358 -1.71 19.86 -23.77
N VAL A 359 -1.53 18.55 -23.79
CA VAL A 359 -2.58 17.60 -24.17
C VAL A 359 -3.13 16.90 -22.92
N TYR A 360 -4.44 16.91 -22.74
CA TYR A 360 -5.12 16.17 -21.69
C TYR A 360 -5.94 15.06 -22.35
N ILE A 361 -5.68 13.81 -21.96
CA ILE A 361 -6.45 12.65 -22.42
C ILE A 361 -7.07 11.99 -21.21
N SER A 362 -8.39 11.78 -21.22
CA SER A 362 -9.07 11.00 -20.19
C SER A 362 -9.85 9.88 -20.85
N VAL A 363 -9.68 8.66 -20.34
CA VAL A 363 -10.34 7.46 -20.85
C VAL A 363 -10.99 6.72 -19.69
N THR A 364 -12.29 6.48 -19.79
CA THR A 364 -13.06 5.64 -18.86
C THR A 364 -13.69 4.49 -19.62
N GLY A 365 -13.52 3.26 -19.14
CA GLY A 365 -14.06 2.07 -19.82
C GLY A 365 -13.41 0.75 -19.42
N ARG A 366 -13.32 -0.19 -20.36
CA ARG A 366 -12.65 -1.50 -20.17
C ARG A 366 -11.33 -1.57 -20.90
N GLY A 367 -10.41 -2.35 -20.34
CA GLY A 367 -9.15 -2.71 -20.97
C GLY A 367 -8.80 -4.16 -20.73
N ILE A 368 -7.95 -4.69 -21.58
CA ILE A 368 -7.45 -6.06 -21.54
C ILE A 368 -5.96 -6.05 -21.33
N VAL A 369 -5.52 -6.97 -20.49
CA VAL A 369 -4.10 -7.19 -20.19
C VAL A 369 -3.67 -8.51 -20.83
N GLU A 370 -2.72 -8.43 -21.75
CA GLU A 370 -2.12 -9.61 -22.36
C GLU A 370 -1.30 -10.36 -21.30
N PRO A 371 -1.62 -11.64 -20.98
CA PRO A 371 -1.05 -12.35 -19.83
C PRO A 371 0.46 -12.58 -19.94
N THR A 372 0.99 -12.68 -21.15
CA THR A 372 2.42 -12.97 -21.39
C THR A 372 3.29 -11.73 -21.26
N THR A 373 2.81 -10.57 -21.70
CA THR A 373 3.62 -9.35 -21.81
C THR A 373 3.21 -8.27 -20.82
N GLY A 374 2.03 -8.40 -20.20
CA GLY A 374 1.39 -7.34 -19.42
C GLY A 374 0.86 -6.19 -20.28
N ALA A 375 0.95 -6.27 -21.61
CA ALA A 375 0.55 -5.17 -22.48
C ALA A 375 -0.94 -4.85 -22.33
N VAL A 376 -1.25 -3.57 -22.15
CA VAL A 376 -2.62 -3.08 -21.93
C VAL A 376 -3.20 -2.50 -23.21
N SER A 377 -4.42 -2.90 -23.55
CA SER A 377 -5.19 -2.33 -24.63
C SER A 377 -6.60 -1.96 -24.16
N MET A 378 -7.09 -0.77 -24.53
CA MET A 378 -8.47 -0.39 -24.29
C MET A 378 -9.41 -1.12 -25.25
N ILE A 379 -10.64 -1.39 -24.81
CA ILE A 379 -11.71 -1.96 -25.62
C ILE A 379 -12.57 -0.78 -26.15
N PRO A 380 -12.52 -0.47 -27.45
CA PRO A 380 -13.44 0.50 -28.06
C PRO A 380 -14.85 -0.08 -28.18
N PHE A 381 -15.84 0.71 -28.59
CA PHE A 381 -17.23 0.23 -28.66
C PHE A 381 -17.44 -0.95 -29.62
N ASP A 382 -16.68 -1.01 -30.72
CA ASP A 382 -16.66 -2.14 -31.66
C ASP A 382 -15.62 -3.21 -31.31
N GLY A 383 -14.93 -3.04 -30.17
CA GLY A 383 -13.95 -3.96 -29.63
C GLY A 383 -14.51 -5.34 -29.33
N MET A 384 -13.63 -6.34 -29.38
CA MET A 384 -13.92 -7.69 -28.90
C MET A 384 -12.72 -8.18 -28.11
N ALA A 385 -12.96 -8.76 -26.93
CA ALA A 385 -11.90 -9.14 -26.02
C ALA A 385 -10.91 -10.16 -26.60
N THR A 386 -11.41 -11.02 -27.49
CA THR A 386 -10.64 -12.07 -28.18
C THR A 386 -9.96 -11.60 -29.46
N SER A 387 -10.22 -10.37 -29.93
CA SER A 387 -9.69 -9.85 -31.20
C SER A 387 -8.74 -8.68 -30.97
N ARG A 388 -7.44 -8.97 -30.93
CA ARG A 388 -6.38 -7.95 -30.84
C ARG A 388 -6.50 -6.85 -31.91
N VAL A 389 -7.01 -7.20 -33.10
CA VAL A 389 -7.21 -6.25 -34.21
C VAL A 389 -8.29 -5.22 -33.90
N ARG A 390 -9.22 -5.49 -32.99
CA ARG A 390 -10.28 -4.55 -32.60
C ARG A 390 -10.00 -3.79 -31.31
N LEU A 391 -8.89 -4.08 -30.63
CA LEU A 391 -8.44 -3.34 -29.45
C LEU A 391 -7.57 -2.14 -29.87
N TYR A 392 -7.52 -1.12 -29.01
CA TYR A 392 -6.60 0.02 -29.18
C TYR A 392 -5.50 -0.04 -28.11
N SER A 393 -4.24 -0.13 -28.53
CA SER A 393 -3.10 -0.35 -27.63
C SER A 393 -2.68 0.93 -26.91
N LEU A 394 -2.43 0.85 -25.58
CA LEU A 394 -1.88 1.99 -24.84
C LEU A 394 -0.42 2.28 -25.21
N ARG A 395 0.34 1.27 -25.64
CA ARG A 395 1.67 1.50 -26.24
C ARG A 395 1.57 2.36 -27.49
N ARG A 396 0.59 2.09 -28.36
CA ARG A 396 0.36 2.89 -29.57
C ARG A 396 0.03 4.34 -29.23
N LEU A 397 -0.80 4.57 -28.21
CA LEU A 397 -1.07 5.91 -27.68
C LEU A 397 0.23 6.60 -27.22
N GLN A 398 1.04 5.89 -26.44
CA GLN A 398 2.30 6.45 -25.93
C GLN A 398 3.25 6.83 -27.05
N GLU A 399 3.45 5.94 -28.03
CA GLU A 399 4.33 6.18 -29.18
C GLU A 399 3.85 7.38 -30.00
N SER A 400 2.53 7.51 -30.23
CA SER A 400 1.94 8.67 -30.88
C SER A 400 2.25 9.96 -30.09
N LEU A 401 1.94 10.00 -28.79
CA LEU A 401 2.18 11.17 -27.95
C LEU A 401 3.66 11.54 -27.84
N ALA A 402 4.56 10.56 -27.77
CA ALA A 402 6.00 10.78 -27.67
C ALA A 402 6.59 11.40 -28.95
N ALA A 403 5.99 11.10 -30.11
CA ALA A 403 6.40 11.67 -31.40
C ALA A 403 5.88 13.10 -31.62
N LEU A 404 4.85 13.53 -30.88
CA LEU A 404 4.25 14.85 -31.07
C LEU A 404 5.18 15.98 -30.58
N PRO A 405 5.19 17.12 -31.28
CA PRO A 405 5.94 18.29 -30.86
C PRO A 405 5.19 19.05 -29.75
N ILE A 406 4.74 18.39 -28.68
CA ILE A 406 3.97 19.02 -27.59
C ILE A 406 4.89 19.53 -26.46
N GLN A 407 4.34 20.44 -25.65
CA GLN A 407 4.96 20.80 -24.38
C GLN A 407 4.93 19.57 -23.46
N ARG A 408 3.71 19.06 -23.18
CA ARG A 408 3.43 17.91 -22.29
C ARG A 408 2.09 17.24 -22.57
N ALA A 409 1.91 16.01 -22.08
CA ALA A 409 0.65 15.29 -22.04
C ALA A 409 0.33 14.81 -20.61
N VAL A 410 -0.95 14.86 -20.24
CA VAL A 410 -1.50 14.26 -19.01
C VAL A 410 -2.58 13.28 -19.41
N VAL A 411 -2.35 12.00 -19.17
CA VAL A 411 -3.23 10.88 -19.52
C VAL A 411 -3.84 10.31 -18.25
N MET A 412 -5.16 10.31 -18.17
CA MET A 412 -5.96 9.85 -17.02
C MET A 412 -6.79 8.64 -17.45
N LEU A 413 -6.54 7.48 -16.84
CA LEU A 413 -7.15 6.21 -17.24
C LEU A 413 -7.97 5.63 -16.09
N ASP A 414 -9.28 5.51 -16.26
CA ASP A 414 -10.18 4.81 -15.34
C ASP A 414 -10.70 3.53 -16.03
N LEU A 415 -9.85 2.50 -16.04
CA LEU A 415 -10.10 1.27 -16.78
C LEU A 415 -10.38 0.09 -15.84
N SER A 416 -11.51 -0.57 -16.05
CA SER A 416 -11.72 -1.94 -15.56
C SER A 416 -10.87 -2.89 -16.39
N LEU A 417 -9.96 -3.62 -15.75
CA LEU A 417 -8.95 -4.43 -16.41
C LEU A 417 -9.22 -5.91 -16.20
N GLU A 418 -9.24 -6.64 -17.31
CA GLU A 418 -9.41 -8.09 -17.32
C GLU A 418 -8.29 -8.77 -18.12
N PRO A 419 -7.92 -10.03 -17.81
CA PRO A 419 -7.02 -10.77 -18.66
C PRO A 419 -7.72 -11.16 -19.98
N VAL A 420 -6.95 -11.44 -21.02
CA VAL A 420 -7.51 -11.99 -22.28
C VAL A 420 -8.33 -13.27 -21.95
N PRO A 421 -9.59 -13.39 -22.43
CA PRO A 421 -10.38 -14.60 -22.20
C PRO A 421 -9.74 -15.84 -22.82
N GLY A 422 -9.78 -16.98 -22.13
CA GLY A 422 -9.33 -18.27 -22.64
C GLY A 422 -7.82 -18.53 -22.59
N THR A 423 -7.04 -17.61 -22.01
CA THR A 423 -5.61 -17.82 -21.72
C THR A 423 -5.40 -18.13 -20.24
N GLU A 424 -4.93 -19.34 -19.93
CA GLU A 424 -4.47 -19.68 -18.58
C GLU A 424 -3.09 -19.06 -18.34
N ALA A 425 -2.99 -18.17 -17.35
CA ALA A 425 -1.73 -17.57 -16.97
C ALA A 425 -0.96 -18.43 -15.97
N LYS A 426 0.33 -18.69 -16.25
CA LYS A 426 1.28 -19.19 -15.26
C LYS A 426 1.86 -18.03 -14.46
N GLY A 427 1.14 -17.58 -13.42
CA GLY A 427 1.60 -16.56 -12.46
C GLY A 427 0.75 -15.29 -12.43
N THR A 428 1.09 -14.36 -11.53
CA THR A 428 0.37 -13.08 -11.34
C THR A 428 0.58 -12.17 -12.55
N ILE A 429 -0.50 -11.90 -13.29
CA ILE A 429 -0.50 -10.97 -14.42
C ILE A 429 -0.41 -9.54 -13.87
N ALA A 430 0.72 -8.88 -14.06
CA ALA A 430 0.87 -7.46 -13.76
C ALA A 430 0.73 -6.65 -15.06
N PRO A 431 -0.19 -5.66 -15.13
CA PRO A 431 -0.24 -4.78 -16.28
C PRO A 431 1.06 -3.98 -16.39
N LEU A 432 1.61 -3.91 -17.59
CA LEU A 432 2.80 -3.14 -17.91
C LEU A 432 2.39 -1.71 -18.22
N TRP A 433 2.43 -0.87 -17.19
CA TRP A 433 2.36 0.57 -17.32
C TRP A 433 3.76 1.06 -17.65
N GLU A 434 4.02 1.28 -18.94
CA GLU A 434 5.37 1.57 -19.45
C GLU A 434 6.06 2.68 -18.64
N GLN A 435 7.31 2.43 -18.27
CA GLN A 435 8.14 3.36 -17.53
C GLN A 435 8.96 4.25 -18.48
N ALA A 436 8.78 5.55 -18.29
CA ALA A 436 9.85 6.46 -17.93
C ALA A 436 11.31 6.07 -18.28
N GLY A 437 11.83 6.69 -19.35
CA GLY A 437 13.25 6.72 -19.67
C GLY A 437 13.77 8.17 -19.77
N SER A 438 14.89 8.44 -19.09
CA SER A 438 15.78 9.62 -19.18
C SER A 438 15.44 10.93 -18.45
N GLY A 439 14.35 11.05 -17.69
CA GLY A 439 14.08 12.28 -16.91
C GLY A 439 13.67 13.50 -17.77
N GLN A 440 13.39 13.28 -19.07
CA GLN A 440 12.78 14.25 -19.99
C GLN A 440 11.31 13.94 -20.31
N GLU A 441 10.62 13.19 -19.45
CA GLU A 441 9.26 12.75 -19.71
C GLU A 441 8.28 13.92 -19.83
N LYS A 442 7.70 14.02 -21.02
CA LYS A 442 6.62 14.96 -21.33
C LYS A 442 5.25 14.39 -20.98
N ILE A 443 5.13 13.09 -20.68
CA ILE A 443 3.86 12.40 -20.46
C ILE A 443 3.73 12.06 -18.98
N MET A 444 2.59 12.44 -18.38
CA MET A 444 2.14 11.95 -17.09
C MET A 444 1.00 10.96 -17.30
N TRP A 445 1.10 9.79 -16.69
CA TRP A 445 0.01 8.83 -16.57
C TRP A 445 -0.59 8.89 -15.17
N MET A 446 -1.91 8.89 -15.08
CA MET A 446 -2.70 8.73 -13.87
C MET A 446 -3.68 7.59 -14.09
N ILE A 447 -3.35 6.42 -13.54
CA ILE A 447 -4.03 5.16 -13.80
C ILE A 447 -4.87 4.82 -12.56
N GLY A 448 -6.16 4.57 -12.73
CA GLY A 448 -7.11 4.30 -11.64
C GLY A 448 -6.97 2.93 -11.01
N ASN A 449 -6.39 1.96 -11.72
CA ASN A 449 -6.15 0.59 -11.29
C ASN A 449 -4.74 0.13 -11.69
N ARG A 450 -3.83 -0.07 -10.73
CA ARG A 450 -2.50 -0.61 -11.04
C ARG A 450 -2.48 -2.08 -11.44
N ALA A 451 -3.44 -2.87 -10.96
CA ALA A 451 -3.54 -4.31 -11.13
C ALA A 451 -4.73 -4.69 -12.03
N VAL A 452 -4.77 -5.95 -12.46
CA VAL A 452 -5.91 -6.53 -13.17
C VAL A 452 -7.09 -6.63 -12.21
N GLN A 453 -8.05 -5.72 -12.30
CA GLN A 453 -9.27 -5.69 -11.51
C GLN A 453 -10.32 -4.77 -12.15
N ASP A 454 -11.59 -4.95 -11.78
CA ASP A 454 -12.64 -3.99 -12.11
C ASP A 454 -12.43 -2.65 -11.35
N THR A 455 -12.95 -1.55 -11.91
CA THR A 455 -13.00 -0.25 -11.22
C THR A 455 -14.21 -0.20 -10.29
N HIS A 456 -14.05 0.47 -9.15
CA HIS A 456 -15.17 0.70 -8.25
C HIS A 456 -16.06 1.84 -8.75
N THR A 457 -17.36 1.73 -8.43
CA THR A 457 -18.33 2.80 -8.67
C THR A 457 -18.58 3.55 -7.37
N TYR A 458 -18.83 4.86 -7.47
CA TYR A 458 -19.30 5.69 -6.37
C TYR A 458 -20.73 6.16 -6.66
N ASP A 459 -21.69 5.28 -6.38
CA ASP A 459 -23.12 5.51 -6.65
C ASP A 459 -23.68 6.81 -6.07
N PRO A 460 -23.33 7.25 -4.84
CA PRO A 460 -23.84 8.51 -4.30
C PRO A 460 -23.46 9.73 -5.15
N GLY A 461 -22.28 9.69 -5.79
CA GLY A 461 -21.82 10.71 -6.73
C GLY A 461 -22.15 10.41 -8.20
N ARG A 462 -22.72 9.23 -8.52
CA ARG A 462 -23.03 8.78 -9.88
C ARG A 462 -21.84 8.79 -10.86
N HIS A 463 -20.68 8.36 -10.37
CA HIS A 463 -19.43 8.32 -11.13
C HIS A 463 -18.63 7.05 -10.81
N GLY A 464 -17.62 6.72 -11.63
CA GLY A 464 -16.52 5.84 -11.20
C GLY A 464 -15.80 6.42 -9.99
N LEU A 465 -15.32 5.58 -9.06
CA LEU A 465 -14.68 6.04 -7.81
C LEU A 465 -13.44 6.89 -8.09
N PHE A 466 -12.60 6.46 -9.04
CA PHE A 466 -11.42 7.22 -9.46
C PHE A 466 -11.83 8.54 -10.11
N THR A 467 -12.74 8.51 -11.09
CA THR A 467 -13.23 9.73 -11.73
C THR A 467 -13.85 10.71 -10.74
N TYR A 468 -14.69 10.24 -9.81
CA TYR A 468 -15.29 11.08 -8.78
C TYR A 468 -14.23 11.82 -7.95
N GLN A 469 -13.20 11.11 -7.48
CA GLN A 469 -12.13 11.75 -6.71
C GLN A 469 -11.29 12.69 -7.55
N LEU A 470 -11.04 12.34 -8.81
CA LEU A 470 -10.31 13.20 -9.74
C LEU A 470 -11.04 14.55 -9.95
N LEU A 471 -12.36 14.50 -10.17
CA LEU A 471 -13.21 15.70 -10.33
C LEU A 471 -13.28 16.53 -9.04
N ARG A 472 -13.38 15.89 -7.87
CA ARG A 472 -13.27 16.59 -6.57
C ARG A 472 -11.93 17.28 -6.41
N GLY A 473 -10.85 16.60 -6.80
CA GLY A 473 -9.49 17.11 -6.81
C GLY A 473 -9.39 18.39 -7.64
N LEU A 474 -9.79 18.31 -8.92
CA LEU A 474 -9.84 19.45 -9.85
C LEU A 474 -10.72 20.60 -9.34
N GLY A 475 -11.79 20.29 -8.61
CA GLY A 475 -12.69 21.27 -8.00
C GLY A 475 -12.09 22.06 -6.83
N GLY A 476 -10.86 21.76 -6.41
CA GLY A 476 -10.16 22.48 -5.33
C GLY A 476 -9.54 21.58 -4.27
N ALA A 477 -10.04 20.35 -4.11
CA ALA A 477 -9.63 19.49 -2.99
C ALA A 477 -8.17 19.02 -3.10
N ALA A 478 -7.60 19.05 -4.31
CA ALA A 478 -6.21 18.70 -4.56
C ALA A 478 -5.22 19.89 -4.42
N ASP A 479 -5.67 21.07 -4.00
CA ASP A 479 -4.78 22.19 -3.62
C ASP A 479 -4.14 21.91 -2.25
N LEU A 480 -3.18 20.98 -2.22
CA LEU A 480 -2.59 20.44 -0.99
C LEU A 480 -1.80 21.50 -0.23
N ASP A 481 -1.16 22.42 -0.95
CA ASP A 481 -0.37 23.50 -0.35
C ASP A 481 -1.14 24.81 -0.13
N LYS A 482 -2.41 24.86 -0.56
CA LYS A 482 -3.38 25.96 -0.40
C LYS A 482 -2.99 27.25 -1.13
N ASN A 483 -2.32 27.14 -2.27
CA ASN A 483 -1.90 28.28 -3.08
C ASN A 483 -2.92 28.73 -4.13
N GLY A 484 -4.02 27.99 -4.26
CA GLY A 484 -5.06 28.23 -5.23
C GLY A 484 -4.74 27.72 -6.63
N THR A 485 -3.63 27.06 -6.87
CA THR A 485 -3.26 26.37 -8.12
C THR A 485 -3.10 24.89 -7.81
N ILE A 486 -3.70 24.05 -8.63
CA ILE A 486 -3.56 22.60 -8.53
C ILE A 486 -2.59 22.16 -9.61
N LEU A 487 -1.50 21.54 -9.19
CA LEU A 487 -0.54 20.92 -10.08
C LEU A 487 -0.92 19.47 -10.37
N THR A 488 -0.51 18.95 -11.52
CA THR A 488 -0.74 17.54 -11.91
C THR A 488 -0.22 16.57 -10.85
N GLY A 489 0.93 16.86 -10.23
CA GLY A 489 1.49 16.07 -9.15
C GLY A 489 0.64 16.08 -7.87
N GLU A 490 0.01 17.19 -7.54
CA GLU A 490 -0.89 17.31 -6.38
C GLU A 490 -2.22 16.60 -6.64
N LEU A 491 -2.78 16.76 -7.84
CA LEU A 491 -3.98 16.05 -8.28
C LEU A 491 -3.79 14.54 -8.19
N CYS A 492 -2.63 14.04 -8.65
CA CYS A 492 -2.26 12.64 -8.51
C CYS A 492 -2.20 12.19 -7.04
N ALA A 493 -1.43 12.90 -6.20
CA ALA A 493 -1.25 12.53 -4.79
C ALA A 493 -2.59 12.49 -4.04
N TYR A 494 -3.44 13.50 -4.26
CA TYR A 494 -4.79 13.57 -3.71
C TYR A 494 -5.64 12.39 -4.17
N THR A 495 -5.73 12.16 -5.49
CA THR A 495 -6.60 11.13 -6.07
C THR A 495 -6.20 9.74 -5.60
N LYS A 496 -4.90 9.42 -5.60
CA LYS A 496 -4.36 8.16 -5.08
C LYS A 496 -4.81 7.94 -3.63
N GLY A 497 -4.57 8.92 -2.75
CA GLY A 497 -4.91 8.81 -1.34
C GLY A 497 -6.40 8.65 -1.08
N GLN A 498 -7.26 9.41 -1.77
CA GLN A 498 -8.71 9.33 -1.57
C GLN A 498 -9.33 8.05 -2.11
N VAL A 499 -8.90 7.58 -3.28
CA VAL A 499 -9.41 6.34 -3.88
C VAL A 499 -9.03 5.15 -3.02
N SER A 500 -7.75 5.02 -2.63
CA SER A 500 -7.32 3.90 -1.79
C SER A 500 -8.01 3.89 -0.43
N LYS A 501 -8.22 5.07 0.17
CA LYS A 501 -8.98 5.21 1.41
C LYS A 501 -10.43 4.73 1.22
N MET A 502 -11.14 5.26 0.23
CA MET A 502 -12.56 4.94 0.04
C MET A 502 -12.81 3.52 -0.45
N ALA A 503 -11.91 2.96 -1.26
CA ALA A 503 -12.00 1.57 -1.68
C ALA A 503 -11.97 0.63 -0.47
N ARG A 504 -11.02 0.85 0.44
CA ARG A 504 -10.92 0.09 1.69
C ARG A 504 -12.14 0.30 2.59
N GLU A 505 -12.60 1.53 2.77
CA GLU A 505 -13.72 1.86 3.66
C GLU A 505 -15.08 1.36 3.15
N GLN A 506 -15.32 1.37 1.83
CA GLN A 506 -16.66 1.11 1.26
C GLN A 506 -16.79 -0.23 0.56
N HIS A 507 -15.69 -0.81 0.08
CA HIS A 507 -15.71 -2.04 -0.72
C HIS A 507 -14.92 -3.20 -0.10
N GLY A 508 -14.15 -2.96 0.96
CA GLY A 508 -13.40 -4.00 1.67
C GLY A 508 -12.24 -4.60 0.87
N ASN A 509 -11.86 -3.98 -0.24
CA ASN A 509 -10.75 -4.36 -1.11
C ASN A 509 -9.94 -3.12 -1.54
N GLU A 510 -8.79 -3.35 -2.17
CA GLU A 510 -7.89 -2.28 -2.59
C GLU A 510 -8.16 -1.83 -4.03
N GLN A 511 -8.45 -0.54 -4.22
CA GLN A 511 -8.23 0.16 -5.49
C GLN A 511 -7.05 1.10 -5.32
N GLU A 512 -5.94 0.78 -5.99
CA GLU A 512 -4.70 1.53 -5.89
C GLU A 512 -4.40 2.23 -7.22
N PRO A 513 -4.63 3.55 -7.29
CA PRO A 513 -4.17 4.33 -8.42
C PRO A 513 -2.64 4.40 -8.49
N LEU A 514 -2.13 4.46 -9.70
CA LEU A 514 -0.71 4.61 -10.02
C LEU A 514 -0.49 5.90 -10.82
N CYS A 515 0.62 6.58 -10.56
CA CYS A 515 1.04 7.71 -11.37
C CYS A 515 2.48 7.55 -11.85
N LEU A 516 2.71 7.85 -13.13
CA LEU A 516 4.02 7.77 -13.77
C LEU A 516 4.29 9.08 -14.53
N PRO A 517 5.45 9.72 -14.37
CA PRO A 517 6.51 9.41 -13.42
C PRO A 517 6.05 9.55 -11.96
N GLY A 518 6.65 8.74 -11.09
CA GLY A 518 6.42 8.77 -9.65
C GLY A 518 6.91 10.07 -9.01
N PRO A 519 6.54 10.32 -7.74
CA PRO A 519 7.11 11.43 -6.98
C PRO A 519 8.65 11.32 -6.88
N GLY A 520 9.35 12.45 -6.81
CA GLY A 520 10.83 12.47 -6.70
C GLY A 520 11.61 12.23 -8.01
N GLN A 521 10.96 11.83 -9.10
CA GLN A 521 11.63 11.58 -10.40
C GLN A 521 11.96 12.86 -11.21
N GLY A 522 11.86 14.05 -10.60
CA GLY A 522 12.27 15.32 -11.22
C GLY A 522 11.51 15.74 -12.48
N SER A 523 10.42 15.05 -12.84
CA SER A 523 9.72 15.32 -14.08
C SER A 523 8.88 16.60 -14.01
N ILE A 524 9.18 17.52 -14.93
CA ILE A 524 8.56 18.84 -14.95
C ILE A 524 7.05 18.71 -15.21
N VAL A 525 6.57 17.63 -15.86
CA VAL A 525 5.12 17.39 -16.08
C VAL A 525 4.30 17.41 -14.79
N ARG A 526 4.90 17.02 -13.66
CA ARG A 526 4.22 17.08 -12.36
C ARG A 526 3.89 18.52 -11.92
N LEU A 527 4.61 19.50 -12.46
CA LEU A 527 4.41 20.94 -12.23
C LEU A 527 3.45 21.59 -13.23
N GLN A 528 2.83 20.82 -14.13
CA GLN A 528 1.81 21.34 -15.04
C GLN A 528 0.57 21.76 -14.24
N PRO A 529 0.14 23.04 -14.27
CA PRO A 529 -1.11 23.48 -13.65
C PRO A 529 -2.32 22.89 -14.38
N VAL A 530 -3.28 22.38 -13.62
CA VAL A 530 -4.52 21.78 -14.14
C VAL A 530 -5.78 22.51 -13.68
N ALA A 531 -5.68 23.29 -12.59
CA ALA A 531 -6.73 24.20 -12.15
C ALA A 531 -6.12 25.40 -11.41
N ARG A 532 -6.80 26.55 -11.40
CA ARG A 532 -6.42 27.72 -10.59
C ARG A 532 -7.64 28.51 -10.11
N PHE A 533 -7.71 28.91 -8.85
CA PHE A 533 -8.86 29.56 -8.22
C PHE A 533 -8.52 30.85 -7.45
N LYS A 534 -7.23 31.21 -7.30
CA LYS A 534 -6.76 32.44 -6.66
C LYS A 534 -5.59 33.10 -7.37
#